data_AF-A0A3D2ED65-F1
#
_entry.id   AF-A0A3D2ED65-F1
#
_cell.length_a   1.000
_cell.length_b   1.000
_cell.length_c   1.000
_cell.angle_alpha   90.00
_cell.angle_beta   90.00
_cell.angle_gamma   90.00
#
_symmetry.space_group_name_H-M   'P 1'
#
loop_
_entity.id
_entity.type
_entity.pdbx_description
1 polymer ?
#
loop_
_entity_poly.entity_id
_entity_poly.type
_entity_poly.pdbx_seq_one_letter_code
_entity_poly.pdbx_strand_id
1 'polypeptide(L)' 'MYHGIINVYKEAGFTSHDVVAKLRGICKQKKIGHTGTLDPDAVGVLPVC' A
#
# COMPACT_ATOMS: atom_id res chain seq x y z
N MET A 1 10.17 -13.94 5.38
CA MET A 1 9.63 -13.35 4.14
C MET A 1 8.13 -13.54 4.19
N TYR A 2 7.35 -12.48 4.02
CA TYR A 2 5.90 -12.56 4.08
C TYR A 2 5.34 -12.80 2.68
N HIS A 3 4.35 -13.69 2.58
CA HIS A 3 3.62 -13.99 1.36
C HIS A 3 2.13 -13.95 1.69
N GLY A 4 1.43 -12.94 1.18
CA GLY A 4 0.03 -12.73 1.50
C GLY A 4 -0.48 -11.41 0.96
N ILE A 5 -1.66 -11.02 1.43
CA ILE A 5 -2.30 -9.74 1.09
C ILE A 5 -2.55 -8.98 2.38
N ILE A 6 -2.17 -7.71 2.40
CA ILE A 6 -2.48 -6.75 3.45
C ILE A 6 -3.60 -5.85 2.92
N ASN A 7 -4.73 -5.84 3.61
CA ASN A 7 -5.80 -4.89 3.35
C ASN A 7 -5.46 -3.56 4.03
N VAL A 8 -5.09 -2.55 3.25
CA VAL A 8 -4.74 -1.22 3.76
C VAL A 8 -5.89 -0.27 3.45
N TYR A 9 -6.29 0.55 4.41
CA TYR A 9 -7.12 1.71 4.12
C TYR A 9 -6.21 2.90 3.77
N LYS A 10 -6.29 3.40 2.54
CA LYS A 10 -5.55 4.57 2.07
C LYS A 10 -6.33 5.84 2.41
N GLU A 11 -5.74 6.69 3.25
CA GLU A 11 -6.27 8.04 3.54
C GLU A 11 -5.98 9.03 2.40
N ALA A 12 -6.70 10.16 2.39
CA ALA A 12 -6.47 11.23 1.43
C ALA A 12 -5.09 11.87 1.64
N GLY A 13 -4.48 12.38 0.57
CA GLY A 13 -3.15 12.97 0.60
C GLY A 13 -2.00 11.97 0.49
N PHE A 14 -2.27 10.65 0.49
CA PHE A 14 -1.30 9.63 0.13
C PHE A 14 -1.50 9.16 -1.31
N THR A 15 -0.43 9.05 -2.08
CA THR A 15 -0.46 8.24 -3.31
C THR A 15 -0.47 6.75 -2.94
N SER A 16 -0.91 5.89 -3.87
CA SER A 16 -0.80 4.43 -3.68
C SER A 16 0.65 3.95 -3.51
N HIS A 17 1.62 4.68 -4.10
CA HIS A 17 3.04 4.40 -3.95
C HIS A 17 3.61 4.82 -2.58
N ASP A 18 3.07 5.87 -1.95
CA ASP A 18 3.48 6.27 -0.60
C ASP A 18 3.11 5.20 0.44
N VAL A 19 1.94 4.59 0.28
CA VAL A 19 1.52 3.44 1.11
C VAL A 19 2.52 2.29 0.99
N VAL A 20 2.90 1.95 -0.25
CA VAL A 20 3.92 0.93 -0.53
C VAL A 20 5.26 1.30 0.12
N ALA A 21 5.72 2.54 0.01
CA ALA A 21 6.97 2.99 0.59
C ALA A 21 6.98 2.88 2.13
N LYS A 22 5.88 3.26 2.79
CA LYS A 22 5.71 3.07 4.25
C LYS A 22 5.75 1.59 4.62
N LEU A 23 5.02 0.74 3.90
CA LEU A 23 4.99 -0.70 4.19
C LEU A 23 6.33 -1.39 3.97
N ARG A 24 7.15 -0.96 2.99
CA ARG A 24 8.55 -1.44 2.87
C ARG A 24 9.34 -1.20 4.16
N GLY A 25 9.15 -0.03 4.78
CA GLY A 25 9.77 0.33 6.05
C GLY A 25 9.25 -0.45 7.26
N ILE A 26 7.95 -0.76 7.29
CA ILE A 26 7.28 -1.49 8.38
C ILE A 26 7.57 -2.99 8.28
N CYS A 27 7.29 -3.60 7.14
CA CYS A 27 7.44 -5.04 6.91
C CYS A 27 8.89 -5.46 6.66
N LYS A 28 9.81 -4.51 6.49
CA LYS A 28 11.23 -4.75 6.15
C LYS A 28 11.41 -5.63 4.89
N GLN A 29 10.51 -5.48 3.91
CA GLN A 29 10.51 -6.26 2.67
C GLN A 29 10.52 -5.33 1.44
N LYS A 30 11.39 -5.60 0.46
CA LYS A 30 11.51 -4.78 -0.75
C LYS A 30 10.44 -5.10 -1.79
N LYS A 31 10.14 -6.39 -1.99
CA LYS A 31 9.15 -6.89 -2.95
C LYS A 31 7.75 -6.75 -2.33
N ILE A 32 7.11 -5.63 -2.67
CA ILE A 32 5.76 -5.27 -2.26
C ILE A 32 5.16 -4.33 -3.31
N GLY A 33 3.87 -4.49 -3.60
CA GLY A 33 3.10 -3.68 -4.57
C GLY A 33 1.60 -3.68 -4.28
N HIS A 34 0.86 -2.74 -4.86
CA HIS A 34 -0.60 -2.67 -4.74
C HIS A 34 -1.30 -3.27 -5.97
N THR A 35 -2.52 -3.77 -5.81
CA THR A 35 -3.27 -4.43 -6.90
C THR A 35 -4.29 -3.52 -7.60
N GLY A 36 -4.21 -2.21 -7.37
CA GLY A 36 -5.01 -1.19 -8.03
C GLY A 36 -4.57 0.19 -7.55
N THR A 37 -4.57 1.19 -8.42
CA THR A 37 -4.18 2.56 -8.03
C THR A 37 -5.41 3.31 -7.55
N LEU A 38 -5.25 4.03 -6.44
CA LEU A 38 -6.15 5.08 -5.99
C LEU A 38 -5.45 6.43 -6.15
N ASP A 39 -6.18 7.41 -6.67
CA ASP A 39 -5.75 8.81 -6.79
C ASP A 39 -5.37 9.39 -5.41
N PRO A 40 -4.52 10.42 -5.34
CA PRO A 40 -4.10 11.02 -4.07
C PRO A 40 -5.26 11.42 -3.15
N ASP A 41 -6.32 11.97 -3.73
CA ASP A 41 -7.49 12.45 -3.01
C ASP A 41 -8.56 11.35 -2.78
N ALA A 42 -8.43 10.20 -3.44
CA ALA A 42 -9.32 9.07 -3.22
C ALA A 42 -9.00 8.37 -1.89
N VAL A 43 -10.03 7.90 -1.19
CA VAL A 43 -9.88 7.10 0.04
C VAL A 43 -10.51 5.74 -0.13
N GLY A 44 -10.01 4.75 0.59
CA GLY A 44 -10.61 3.41 0.59
C GLY A 44 -9.61 2.27 0.68
N VAL A 45 -10.11 1.07 0.38
CA VAL A 45 -9.33 -0.17 0.42
C VAL A 45 -8.30 -0.21 -0.71
N LEU A 46 -7.03 -0.42 -0.35
CA LEU A 46 -5.89 -0.64 -1.22
C LEU A 46 -5.26 -2.00 -0.85
N PRO A 47 -5.57 -3.09 -1.57
CA PRO A 47 -4.92 -4.38 -1.33
C PRO A 47 -3.44 -4.32 -1.75
N VAL A 48 -2.57 -4.79 -0.87
CA VAL A 48 -1.10 -4.79 -1.05
C VAL A 48 -0.56 -6.21 -0.90
N CYS A 49 0.32 -6.64 -1.82
CA CYS A 49 0.95 -7.97 -1.86
C CYS A 49 2.48 -7.90 -1.91
#